data_AF-A0A7C4L5G7-F1
#
_entry.id   AF-A0A7C4L5G7-F1
#
_cell.length_a   1.000
_cell.length_b   1.000
_cell.length_c   1.000
_cell.angle_alpha   90.00
_cell.angle_beta   90.00
_cell.angle_gamma   90.00
#
_symmetry.space_group_name_H-M   'P 1'
#
loop_
_entity.id
_entity.type
_entity.pdbx_description
1 polymer ?
#
loop_
_entity_poly.entity_id
_entity_poly.type
_entity_poly.pdbx_seq_one_letter_code
_entity_poly.pdbx_strand_id
1 'polypeptide(L)'
;MFLGFTGPNASGKGEAIKYLVEKHKFICYSLSDILRSELKTRGLEINRDNLIAIGNELREKQGPAVLAKMTVEKIKNMPQAIVDSIRNPFEIEELKNSLKDFKLIGITADIKIRYERAKKRKREGENEITFEEFAAKEEKENSSQHTGQQLAKCFEMADVKIDNSGGLEELYKKIEKILKDLNYKPYKRPTWDEYFMKMAYLVAERSTCIRHHIGAVIVKNNYVISTGYNGAASGVKDCIELGCLRDQMGIASGTRHEICRAIHAEQNAIIQAALHGATTENATLYCTHSPCILCAKMIVNAKIKKVIVSKYYPDKSYEELFKEANVEFKIMERPDLKINVLD
;
A
#
# COMPACT_ATOMS: atom_id res chain seq x y z
N MET A 1 3.98 -3.62 -3.67
CA MET A 1 4.95 -4.04 -4.70
C MET A 1 6.22 -4.48 -4.01
N PHE A 2 6.77 -5.64 -4.39
CA PHE A 2 8.02 -6.14 -3.83
C PHE A 2 9.09 -6.17 -4.91
N LEU A 3 10.28 -5.65 -4.60
CA LEU A 3 11.40 -5.62 -5.52
C LEU A 3 12.55 -6.48 -5.00
N GLY A 4 13.06 -7.38 -5.80
CA GLY A 4 14.31 -8.09 -5.52
C GLY A 4 15.47 -7.46 -6.26
N PHE A 5 16.67 -7.44 -5.67
CA PHE A 5 17.89 -7.06 -6.38
C PHE A 5 18.91 -8.20 -6.43
N THR A 6 19.45 -8.42 -7.62
CA THR A 6 20.56 -9.35 -7.87
C THR A 6 21.60 -8.74 -8.82
N GLY A 7 22.78 -9.34 -8.88
CA GLY A 7 23.89 -8.91 -9.73
C GLY A 7 25.23 -8.85 -9.01
N PRO A 8 26.33 -8.57 -9.72
CA PRO A 8 27.68 -8.70 -9.19
C PRO A 8 28.07 -7.64 -8.15
N ASN A 9 29.14 -7.92 -7.42
CA ASN A 9 29.72 -6.96 -6.49
C ASN A 9 30.12 -5.67 -7.22
N ALA A 10 29.95 -4.54 -6.54
CA ALA A 10 30.22 -3.20 -7.09
C ALA A 10 29.42 -2.78 -8.35
N SER A 11 28.35 -3.51 -8.70
CA SER A 11 27.47 -3.13 -9.83
C SER A 11 26.57 -1.92 -9.59
N GLY A 12 26.40 -1.47 -8.33
CA GLY A 12 25.59 -0.31 -7.98
C GLY A 12 24.22 -0.61 -7.36
N LYS A 13 23.92 -1.88 -7.04
CA LYS A 13 22.70 -2.27 -6.30
C LYS A 13 22.42 -1.43 -5.07
N GLY A 14 23.43 -1.24 -4.21
CA GLY A 14 23.29 -0.44 -2.99
C GLY A 14 22.85 1.00 -3.23
N GLU A 15 23.32 1.64 -4.32
CA GLU A 15 22.92 3.01 -4.68
C GLU A 15 21.49 3.04 -5.23
N ALA A 16 21.11 2.07 -6.06
CA ALA A 16 19.72 1.93 -6.54
C ALA A 16 18.74 1.72 -5.37
N ILE A 17 19.10 0.86 -4.42
CA ILE A 17 18.30 0.60 -3.21
C ILE A 17 18.21 1.86 -2.36
N LYS A 18 19.34 2.54 -2.10
CA LYS A 18 19.36 3.77 -1.33
C LYS A 18 18.43 4.83 -1.93
N TYR A 19 18.49 5.01 -3.24
CA TYR A 19 17.60 5.90 -3.98
C TYR A 19 16.12 5.56 -3.77
N LEU A 20 15.75 4.27 -3.90
CA LEU A 20 14.38 3.81 -3.70
C LEU A 20 13.90 3.98 -2.25
N VAL A 21 14.76 3.76 -1.26
CA VAL A 21 14.44 3.98 0.16
C VAL A 21 14.20 5.48 0.42
N GLU A 22 15.10 6.35 -0.05
CA GLU A 22 15.03 7.78 0.22
C GLU A 22 13.86 8.47 -0.49
N LYS A 23 13.69 8.19 -1.80
CA LYS A 23 12.70 8.85 -2.67
C LYS A 23 11.32 8.19 -2.62
N HIS A 24 11.27 6.86 -2.60
CA HIS A 24 10.03 6.10 -2.74
C HIS A 24 9.57 5.38 -1.46
N LYS A 25 10.32 5.53 -0.35
CA LYS A 25 9.98 5.01 0.98
C LYS A 25 9.82 3.48 0.99
N PHE A 26 10.61 2.78 0.18
CA PHE A 26 10.77 1.34 0.35
C PHE A 26 11.50 1.04 1.66
N ILE A 27 11.19 -0.12 2.24
CA ILE A 27 11.96 -0.69 3.35
C ILE A 27 12.82 -1.82 2.77
N CYS A 28 14.13 -1.79 3.04
CA CYS A 28 15.07 -2.78 2.52
C CYS A 28 15.35 -3.86 3.58
N TYR A 29 15.29 -5.12 3.15
CA TYR A 29 15.69 -6.29 3.91
C TYR A 29 16.76 -7.04 3.13
N SER A 30 17.97 -7.16 3.68
CA SER A 30 18.99 -8.00 3.08
C SER A 30 18.85 -9.43 3.57
N LEU A 31 18.94 -10.42 2.66
CA LEU A 31 19.06 -11.82 3.07
C LEU A 31 20.30 -12.04 3.96
N SER A 32 21.33 -11.20 3.81
CA SER A 32 22.53 -11.24 4.65
C SER A 32 22.29 -10.71 6.08
N ASP A 33 21.27 -9.88 6.31
CA ASP A 33 20.94 -9.38 7.65
C ASP A 33 20.36 -10.48 8.55
N ILE A 34 19.69 -11.46 7.95
CA ILE A 34 19.24 -12.68 8.64
C ILE A 34 20.46 -13.44 9.16
N LEU A 35 21.48 -13.63 8.32
CA LEU A 35 22.71 -14.31 8.71
C LEU A 35 23.45 -13.56 9.83
N ARG A 36 23.49 -12.23 9.77
CA ARG A 36 24.08 -11.38 10.83
C ARG A 36 23.35 -11.53 12.16
N SER A 37 22.02 -11.58 12.12
CA SER A 37 21.18 -11.77 13.30
C SER A 37 21.36 -13.18 13.89
N GLU A 38 21.48 -14.19 13.03
CA GLU A 38 21.75 -15.57 13.45
C GLU A 38 23.13 -15.71 14.11
N LEU A 39 24.19 -15.16 13.50
CA LEU A 39 25.54 -15.16 14.09
C LEU A 39 25.56 -14.49 15.47
N LYS A 40 24.89 -13.34 15.60
CA LYS A 40 24.78 -12.63 16.88
C LYS A 40 24.06 -13.47 17.93
N THR A 41 22.99 -14.17 17.54
CA THR A 41 22.23 -15.06 18.44
C THR A 41 23.09 -16.24 18.90
N ARG A 42 23.99 -16.74 18.05
CA ARG A 42 24.94 -17.81 18.37
C ARG A 42 26.23 -17.33 19.04
N GLY A 43 26.38 -16.03 19.29
CA GLY A 43 27.59 -15.46 19.90
C GLY A 43 28.84 -15.54 19.01
N LEU A 44 28.67 -15.68 17.69
CA LEU A 44 29.77 -15.76 16.73
C LEU A 44 30.15 -14.38 16.18
N GLU A 45 31.44 -14.20 15.86
CA GLU A 45 31.93 -12.97 15.25
C GLU A 45 31.34 -12.75 13.85
N ILE A 46 30.93 -11.52 13.53
CA ILE A 46 30.38 -11.15 12.23
C ILE A 46 31.53 -10.88 11.25
N ASN A 47 32.02 -11.94 10.63
CA ASN A 47 33.00 -11.88 9.54
C ASN A 47 32.51 -12.63 8.29
N ARG A 48 33.20 -12.46 7.16
CA ARG A 48 32.77 -13.00 5.86
C ARG A 48 32.68 -14.52 5.86
N ASP A 49 33.66 -15.19 6.45
CA ASP A 49 33.74 -16.65 6.44
C ASP A 49 32.63 -17.27 7.29
N ASN A 50 32.35 -16.69 8.45
CA ASN A 50 31.23 -17.08 9.30
C ASN A 50 29.87 -16.88 8.63
N LEU A 51 29.68 -15.77 7.89
CA LEU A 51 28.45 -15.53 7.13
C LEU A 51 28.24 -16.58 6.03
N ILE A 52 29.32 -16.98 5.34
CA ILE A 52 29.26 -18.04 4.33
C ILE A 52 28.95 -19.39 4.98
N ALA A 53 29.67 -19.75 6.04
CA ALA A 53 29.51 -21.01 6.74
C ALA A 53 28.09 -21.19 7.28
N ILE A 54 27.56 -20.19 7.99
CA ILE A 54 26.21 -20.27 8.56
C ILE A 54 25.13 -20.25 7.46
N GLY A 55 25.37 -19.52 6.37
CA GLY A 55 24.48 -19.52 5.22
C GLY A 55 24.40 -20.88 4.55
N ASN A 56 25.54 -21.57 4.39
CA ASN A 56 25.57 -22.93 3.85
C ASN A 56 24.89 -23.92 4.81
N GLU A 57 25.19 -23.84 6.11
CA GLU A 57 24.57 -24.69 7.14
C GLU A 57 23.04 -24.57 7.14
N LEU A 58 22.50 -23.33 7.11
CA LEU A 58 21.05 -23.11 7.07
C LEU A 58 20.43 -23.67 5.79
N ARG A 59 21.11 -23.50 4.64
CA ARG A 59 20.63 -24.03 3.35
C ARG A 59 20.66 -25.55 3.30
N GLU A 60 21.65 -26.20 3.91
CA GLU A 60 21.71 -27.66 4.00
C GLU A 60 20.61 -28.21 4.91
N LYS A 61 20.36 -27.56 6.06
CA LYS A 61 19.36 -28.04 7.05
C LYS A 61 17.91 -27.76 6.65
N GLN A 62 17.64 -26.59 6.08
CA GLN A 62 16.26 -26.10 5.87
C GLN A 62 15.94 -25.85 4.38
N GLY A 63 16.89 -26.13 3.50
CA GLY A 63 16.76 -25.96 2.06
C GLY A 63 17.31 -24.63 1.54
N PRO A 64 17.60 -24.54 0.24
CA PRO A 64 18.31 -23.41 -0.37
C PRO A 64 17.56 -22.07 -0.29
N ALA A 65 16.23 -22.09 -0.11
CA ALA A 65 15.38 -20.91 -0.02
C ALA A 65 15.14 -20.39 1.42
N VAL A 66 15.79 -20.96 2.45
CA VAL A 66 15.54 -20.63 3.86
C VAL A 66 15.57 -19.13 4.17
N LEU A 67 16.55 -18.40 3.63
CA LEU A 67 16.69 -16.96 3.87
C LEU A 67 15.56 -16.16 3.21
N ALA A 68 15.10 -16.59 2.04
CA ALA A 68 13.95 -16.00 1.38
C ALA A 68 12.68 -16.24 2.20
N LYS A 69 12.43 -17.47 2.67
CA LYS A 69 11.27 -17.81 3.53
C LYS A 69 11.22 -16.94 4.79
N MET A 70 12.35 -16.82 5.49
CA MET A 70 12.44 -15.98 6.69
C MET A 70 12.23 -14.50 6.39
N THR A 71 12.65 -14.02 5.21
CA THR A 71 12.40 -12.64 4.78
C THR A 71 10.94 -12.42 4.43
N VAL A 72 10.32 -13.34 3.69
CA VAL A 72 8.90 -13.30 3.31
C VAL A 72 8.03 -13.13 4.54
N GLU A 73 8.23 -13.93 5.59
CA GLU A 73 7.44 -13.81 6.83
C GLU A 73 7.52 -12.42 7.48
N LYS A 74 8.64 -11.71 7.31
CA LYS A 74 8.81 -10.34 7.83
C LYS A 74 8.15 -9.28 6.96
N ILE A 75 8.01 -9.52 5.66
CA ILE A 75 7.65 -8.47 4.69
C ILE A 75 6.32 -8.70 3.98
N LYS A 76 5.73 -9.89 4.03
CA LYS A 76 4.53 -10.24 3.24
C LYS A 76 3.34 -9.30 3.48
N ASN A 77 3.19 -8.75 4.68
CA ASN A 77 2.11 -7.82 5.03
C ASN A 77 2.50 -6.35 4.83
N MET A 78 3.72 -6.07 4.34
CA MET A 78 4.15 -4.72 4.03
C MET A 78 3.55 -4.26 2.70
N PRO A 79 3.19 -2.96 2.57
CA PRO A 79 2.68 -2.45 1.31
C PRO A 79 3.73 -2.46 0.20
N GLN A 80 5.00 -2.31 0.57
CA GLN A 80 6.14 -2.36 -0.33
C GLN A 80 7.43 -2.67 0.44
N ALA A 81 8.30 -3.49 -0.14
CA ALA A 81 9.62 -3.78 0.40
C ALA A 81 10.62 -4.17 -0.70
N ILE A 82 11.90 -4.05 -0.36
CA ILE A 82 13.03 -4.48 -1.19
C ILE A 82 13.70 -5.67 -0.52
N VAL A 83 14.00 -6.71 -1.29
CA VAL A 83 14.86 -7.82 -0.89
C VAL A 83 16.20 -7.69 -1.61
N ASP A 84 17.26 -7.43 -0.85
CA ASP A 84 18.63 -7.32 -1.38
C ASP A 84 19.41 -8.63 -1.19
N SER A 85 20.51 -8.73 -1.94
CA SER A 85 21.50 -9.81 -1.83
C SER A 85 20.93 -11.18 -2.19
N ILE A 86 20.05 -11.23 -3.20
CA ILE A 86 19.52 -12.48 -3.75
C ILE A 86 20.58 -13.12 -4.66
N ARG A 87 21.02 -14.33 -4.29
CA ARG A 87 22.18 -14.99 -4.93
C ARG A 87 21.93 -16.45 -5.27
N ASN A 88 20.76 -17.01 -4.96
CA ASN A 88 20.39 -18.37 -5.32
C ASN A 88 19.01 -18.41 -6.03
N PRO A 89 18.85 -19.17 -7.13
CA PRO A 89 17.58 -19.32 -7.85
C PRO A 89 16.39 -19.73 -6.98
N PHE A 90 16.59 -20.59 -5.99
CA PHE A 90 15.53 -21.02 -5.07
C PHE A 90 15.04 -19.88 -4.18
N GLU A 91 15.90 -18.90 -3.85
CA GLU A 91 15.47 -17.69 -3.15
C GLU A 91 14.53 -16.86 -4.05
N ILE A 92 14.80 -16.78 -5.36
CA ILE A 92 13.96 -16.06 -6.33
C ILE A 92 12.61 -16.75 -6.48
N GLU A 93 12.60 -18.08 -6.64
CA GLU A 93 11.38 -18.87 -6.77
C GLU A 93 10.48 -18.71 -5.55
N GLU A 94 11.05 -18.82 -4.35
CA GLU A 94 10.32 -18.59 -3.10
C GLU A 94 9.73 -17.17 -3.03
N LEU A 95 10.51 -16.14 -3.36
CA LEU A 95 10.03 -14.77 -3.38
C LEU A 95 8.92 -14.55 -4.41
N LYS A 96 9.05 -15.13 -5.62
CA LYS A 96 8.03 -15.05 -6.68
C LYS A 96 6.74 -15.76 -6.30
N ASN A 97 6.83 -16.89 -5.60
CA ASN A 97 5.68 -17.69 -5.19
C ASN A 97 4.95 -17.06 -4.00
N SER A 98 5.69 -16.50 -3.05
CA SER A 98 5.14 -16.07 -1.76
C SER A 98 4.80 -14.58 -1.70
N LEU A 99 5.37 -13.74 -2.57
CA LEU A 99 5.10 -12.29 -2.61
C LEU A 99 4.36 -11.90 -3.88
N LYS A 100 3.12 -11.42 -3.71
CA LYS A 100 2.32 -10.92 -4.81
C LYS A 100 2.98 -9.70 -5.46
N ASP A 101 3.00 -9.67 -6.78
CA ASP A 101 3.61 -8.60 -7.58
C ASP A 101 5.12 -8.39 -7.29
N PHE A 102 5.84 -9.47 -6.96
CA PHE A 102 7.30 -9.45 -6.86
C PHE A 102 7.97 -9.29 -8.24
N LYS A 103 8.97 -8.42 -8.30
CA LYS A 103 9.80 -8.19 -9.50
C LYS A 103 11.28 -8.21 -9.15
N LEU A 104 12.05 -9.01 -9.87
CA LEU A 104 13.49 -9.12 -9.73
C LEU A 104 14.21 -8.18 -10.70
N ILE A 105 15.06 -7.30 -10.18
CA ILE A 105 15.90 -6.38 -10.93
C ILE A 105 17.35 -6.85 -10.85
N GLY A 106 17.92 -7.21 -12.00
CA GLY A 106 19.32 -7.53 -12.16
C GLY A 106 20.12 -6.27 -12.50
N ILE A 107 21.12 -5.91 -11.70
CA ILE A 107 22.03 -4.80 -11.99
C ILE A 107 23.44 -5.31 -12.23
N THR A 108 23.96 -5.08 -13.43
CA THR A 108 25.34 -5.35 -13.82
C THR A 108 26.09 -4.06 -14.16
N ALA A 109 27.39 -4.16 -14.37
CA ALA A 109 28.23 -3.11 -14.94
C ALA A 109 29.51 -3.78 -15.48
N ASP A 110 30.21 -3.10 -16.39
CA ASP A 110 31.50 -3.57 -16.90
C ASP A 110 32.46 -3.92 -15.75
N ILE A 111 33.17 -5.03 -15.90
CA ILE A 111 34.03 -5.59 -14.84
C ILE A 111 35.14 -4.62 -14.41
N LYS A 112 35.71 -3.84 -15.36
CA LYS A 112 36.74 -2.85 -15.04
C LYS A 112 36.15 -1.71 -14.24
N ILE A 113 34.95 -1.25 -14.60
CA ILE A 113 34.24 -0.20 -13.85
C ILE A 113 33.89 -0.67 -12.44
N ARG A 114 33.44 -1.92 -12.28
CA ARG A 114 33.15 -2.52 -10.96
C ARG A 114 34.40 -2.61 -10.09
N TYR A 115 35.53 -3.02 -10.67
CA TYR A 115 36.82 -3.08 -9.97
C TYR A 115 37.26 -1.69 -9.48
N GLU A 116 37.17 -0.66 -10.33
CA GLU A 116 37.48 0.72 -9.95
C GLU A 116 36.56 1.24 -8.83
N ARG A 117 35.27 0.89 -8.88
CA ARG A 117 34.31 1.20 -7.80
C ARG A 117 34.64 0.46 -6.51
N ALA A 118 35.07 -0.79 -6.58
CA ALA A 118 35.46 -1.58 -5.40
C ALA A 118 36.67 -0.96 -4.69
N LYS A 119 37.73 -0.59 -5.45
CA LYS A 119 38.90 0.12 -4.90
C LYS A 119 38.54 1.41 -4.18
N LYS A 120 37.63 2.21 -4.74
CA LYS A 120 37.22 3.49 -4.14
C LYS A 120 36.43 3.34 -2.84
N ARG A 121 35.83 2.17 -2.56
CA ARG A 121 34.96 1.94 -1.40
C ARG A 121 35.69 1.74 -0.08
N LYS A 122 37.02 1.56 -0.09
CA LYS A 122 37.87 1.46 1.12
C LYS A 122 37.35 0.48 2.19
N ARG A 123 36.79 -0.66 1.80
CA ARG A 123 36.42 -1.71 2.77
C ARG A 123 37.68 -2.46 3.22
N GLU A 124 37.79 -2.74 4.52
CA GLU A 124 38.87 -3.57 5.07
C GLU A 124 38.92 -4.93 4.33
N GLY A 125 40.10 -5.30 3.82
CA GLY A 125 40.31 -6.52 3.04
C GLY A 125 40.02 -6.42 1.52
N GLU A 126 39.52 -5.30 1.01
CA GLU A 126 39.28 -5.08 -0.44
C GLU A 126 40.28 -4.14 -1.13
N ASN A 127 41.16 -3.47 -0.36
CA ASN A 127 42.06 -2.43 -0.87
C ASN A 127 43.30 -2.96 -1.64
N GLU A 128 43.58 -4.26 -1.60
CA GLU A 128 44.80 -4.86 -2.16
C GLU A 128 44.53 -5.97 -3.19
N ILE A 129 43.27 -6.17 -3.59
CA ILE A 129 42.91 -7.25 -4.52
C ILE A 129 43.29 -6.83 -5.95
N THR A 130 43.98 -7.70 -6.70
CA THR A 130 44.29 -7.43 -8.12
C THR A 130 43.05 -7.56 -9.01
N PHE A 131 43.13 -7.12 -10.27
CA PHE A 131 42.00 -7.27 -11.20
C PHE A 131 41.70 -8.75 -11.47
N GLU A 132 42.73 -9.56 -11.58
CA GLU A 132 42.66 -11.01 -11.80
C GLU A 132 42.00 -11.71 -10.61
N GLU A 133 42.38 -11.34 -9.38
CA GLU A 133 41.77 -11.85 -8.17
C GLU A 133 40.31 -11.40 -8.00
N PHE A 134 39.97 -10.18 -8.43
CA PHE A 134 38.61 -9.68 -8.44
C PHE A 134 37.73 -10.49 -9.41
N ALA A 135 38.23 -10.78 -10.61
CA ALA A 135 37.55 -11.62 -11.60
C ALA A 135 37.39 -13.07 -11.11
N ALA A 136 38.45 -13.66 -10.54
CA ALA A 136 38.40 -15.02 -9.99
C ALA A 136 37.42 -15.15 -8.81
N LYS A 137 37.26 -14.10 -7.99
CA LYS A 137 36.25 -14.07 -6.91
C LYS A 137 34.83 -14.08 -7.46
N GLU A 138 34.58 -13.47 -8.62
CA GLU A 138 33.27 -13.47 -9.27
C GLU A 138 32.92 -14.83 -9.87
N GLU A 139 33.90 -15.54 -10.45
CA GLU A 139 33.73 -16.93 -10.89
C GLU A 139 33.33 -17.83 -9.71
N LYS A 140 33.94 -17.63 -8.53
CA LYS A 140 33.59 -18.35 -7.30
C LYS A 140 32.17 -18.07 -6.78
N GLU A 141 31.55 -16.94 -7.17
CA GLU A 141 30.13 -16.64 -6.84
C GLU A 141 29.14 -17.41 -7.73
N ASN A 142 29.62 -18.20 -8.71
CA ASN A 142 28.84 -19.06 -9.60
C ASN A 142 29.18 -20.55 -9.37
N SER A 143 28.76 -21.07 -8.23
CA SER A 143 28.91 -22.50 -7.91
C SER A 143 28.00 -23.37 -8.80
N SER A 144 28.44 -24.58 -9.12
CA SER A 144 27.60 -25.61 -9.72
C SER A 144 26.69 -26.32 -8.70
N GLN A 145 26.93 -26.13 -7.40
CA GLN A 145 26.19 -26.77 -6.32
C GLN A 145 24.83 -26.12 -6.11
N HIS A 146 23.81 -26.96 -5.87
CA HIS A 146 22.42 -26.57 -5.65
C HIS A 146 22.23 -25.58 -4.49
N THR A 147 22.98 -25.75 -3.39
CA THR A 147 22.97 -24.90 -2.20
C THR A 147 23.91 -23.69 -2.29
N GLY A 148 24.75 -23.63 -3.32
CA GLY A 148 25.73 -22.55 -3.52
C GLY A 148 25.13 -21.27 -4.11
N GLN A 149 25.94 -20.22 -4.15
CA GLN A 149 25.58 -19.00 -4.90
C GLN A 149 25.65 -19.27 -6.41
N GLN A 150 24.67 -18.80 -7.16
CA GLN A 150 24.53 -19.00 -8.61
C GLN A 150 24.11 -17.68 -9.26
N LEU A 151 24.95 -16.67 -9.10
CA LEU A 151 24.62 -15.28 -9.43
C LEU A 151 24.25 -15.06 -10.90
N ALA A 152 24.93 -15.74 -11.83
CA ALA A 152 24.65 -15.67 -13.26
C ALA A 152 23.22 -16.14 -13.57
N LYS A 153 22.81 -17.28 -12.99
CA LYS A 153 21.44 -17.78 -13.12
C LYS A 153 20.42 -16.84 -12.50
N CYS A 154 20.72 -16.26 -11.32
CA CYS A 154 19.85 -15.25 -10.72
C CYS A 154 19.68 -14.03 -11.63
N PHE A 155 20.77 -13.57 -12.24
CA PHE A 155 20.73 -12.46 -13.18
C PHE A 155 19.95 -12.81 -14.45
N GLU A 156 20.05 -14.04 -14.95
CA GLU A 156 19.25 -14.52 -16.07
C GLU A 156 17.75 -14.51 -15.76
N MET A 157 17.37 -14.92 -14.55
CA MET A 157 15.99 -14.95 -14.03
C MET A 157 15.40 -13.56 -13.71
N ALA A 158 16.21 -12.50 -13.78
CA ALA A 158 15.75 -11.15 -13.52
C ALA A 158 14.69 -10.72 -14.54
N ASP A 159 13.57 -10.20 -14.03
CA ASP A 159 12.46 -9.70 -14.85
C ASP A 159 12.88 -8.43 -15.60
N VAL A 160 13.79 -7.64 -15.01
CA VAL A 160 14.37 -6.45 -15.62
C VAL A 160 15.88 -6.43 -15.39
N LYS A 161 16.65 -6.05 -16.43
CA LYS A 161 18.11 -6.02 -16.39
C LYS A 161 18.62 -4.60 -16.66
N ILE A 162 19.56 -4.14 -15.85
CA ILE A 162 20.18 -2.82 -15.91
C ILE A 162 21.67 -2.99 -16.10
N ASP A 163 22.22 -2.39 -17.15
CA ASP A 163 23.64 -2.09 -17.22
C ASP A 163 23.93 -0.72 -16.60
N ASN A 164 24.71 -0.72 -15.53
CA ASN A 164 25.15 0.45 -14.77
C ASN A 164 26.63 0.74 -15.02
N SER A 165 27.08 0.66 -16.26
CA SER A 165 28.42 1.12 -16.68
C SER A 165 28.53 2.65 -16.71
N GLY A 166 27.41 3.38 -16.72
CA GLY A 166 27.36 4.84 -16.66
C GLY A 166 27.50 5.46 -15.26
N GLY A 167 27.01 6.70 -15.14
CA GLY A 167 27.00 7.48 -13.90
C GLY A 167 25.75 7.27 -13.02
N LEU A 168 25.76 7.82 -11.79
CA LEU A 168 24.65 7.68 -10.83
C LEU A 168 23.34 8.29 -11.35
N GLU A 169 23.39 9.44 -12.02
CA GLU A 169 22.19 10.05 -12.59
C GLU A 169 21.52 9.17 -13.65
N GLU A 170 22.32 8.47 -14.45
CA GLU A 170 21.83 7.54 -15.46
C GLU A 170 21.19 6.31 -14.81
N LEU A 171 21.80 5.79 -13.74
CA LEU A 171 21.22 4.72 -12.94
C LEU A 171 19.85 5.13 -12.40
N TYR A 172 19.72 6.31 -11.81
CA TYR A 172 18.45 6.79 -11.27
C TYR A 172 17.39 6.97 -12.35
N LYS A 173 17.76 7.52 -13.52
CA LYS A 173 16.84 7.61 -14.68
C LYS A 173 16.37 6.23 -15.14
N LYS A 174 17.27 5.23 -15.17
CA LYS A 174 16.93 3.84 -15.48
C LYS A 174 15.97 3.24 -14.45
N ILE A 175 16.21 3.48 -13.15
CA ILE A 175 15.32 3.01 -12.07
C ILE A 175 13.93 3.65 -12.19
N GLU A 176 13.83 4.96 -12.40
CA GLU A 176 12.55 5.65 -12.58
C GLU A 176 11.77 5.12 -13.80
N LYS A 177 12.48 4.88 -14.92
CA LYS A 177 11.88 4.25 -16.09
C LYS A 177 11.31 2.88 -15.75
N ILE A 178 12.05 2.07 -14.99
CA ILE A 178 11.61 0.72 -14.61
C ILE A 178 10.40 0.77 -13.68
N LEU A 179 10.38 1.66 -12.69
CA LEU A 179 9.21 1.86 -11.84
C LEU A 179 7.98 2.22 -12.67
N LYS A 180 8.14 3.10 -13.67
CA LYS A 180 7.07 3.46 -14.61
C LYS A 180 6.62 2.26 -15.45
N ASP A 181 7.54 1.50 -16.04
CA ASP A 181 7.25 0.35 -16.89
C ASP A 181 6.59 -0.79 -16.09
N LEU A 182 6.92 -0.92 -14.81
CA LEU A 182 6.27 -1.84 -13.86
C LEU A 182 4.93 -1.32 -13.32
N ASN A 183 4.44 -0.16 -13.78
CA ASN A 183 3.25 0.52 -13.27
C ASN A 183 3.27 0.67 -11.73
N TYR A 184 4.44 0.95 -11.16
CA TYR A 184 4.59 1.17 -9.74
C TYR A 184 3.71 2.33 -9.28
N LYS A 185 2.88 2.05 -8.27
CA LYS A 185 2.10 3.05 -7.55
C LYS A 185 2.64 3.12 -6.13
N PRO A 186 3.18 4.27 -5.70
CA PRO A 186 3.70 4.40 -4.35
C PRO A 186 2.59 4.14 -3.34
N TYR A 187 2.91 3.37 -2.30
CA TYR A 187 1.99 3.22 -1.20
C TYR A 187 1.75 4.58 -0.56
N LYS A 188 0.48 5.00 -0.58
CA LYS A 188 0.03 6.23 0.05
C LYS A 188 -0.97 5.86 1.13
N ARG A 189 -0.62 6.17 2.38
CA ARG A 189 -1.58 6.12 3.48
C ARG A 189 -2.78 7.01 3.11
N PRO A 190 -4.02 6.50 3.18
CA PRO A 190 -5.19 7.34 2.93
C PRO A 190 -5.16 8.57 3.82
N THR A 191 -5.49 9.72 3.25
CA THR A 191 -5.83 10.92 4.01
C THR A 191 -7.05 10.66 4.89
N TRP A 192 -7.27 11.51 5.89
CA TRP A 192 -8.48 11.42 6.72
C TRP A 192 -9.75 11.49 5.90
N ASP A 193 -9.86 12.44 4.98
CA ASP A 193 -11.02 12.58 4.10
C ASP A 193 -11.26 11.28 3.29
N GLU A 194 -10.21 10.71 2.69
CA GLU A 194 -10.32 9.44 1.94
C GLU A 194 -10.75 8.28 2.85
N TYR A 195 -10.18 8.17 4.06
CA TYR A 195 -10.54 7.13 5.02
C TYR A 195 -12.01 7.20 5.45
N PHE A 196 -12.48 8.38 5.87
CA PHE A 196 -13.87 8.55 6.30
C PHE A 196 -14.86 8.42 5.14
N MET A 197 -14.51 8.87 3.94
CA MET A 197 -15.34 8.66 2.76
C MET A 197 -15.39 7.18 2.34
N LYS A 198 -14.27 6.43 2.41
CA LYS A 198 -14.27 4.97 2.21
C LYS A 198 -15.22 4.28 3.19
N MET A 199 -15.19 4.68 4.47
CA MET A 199 -16.13 4.14 5.47
C MET A 199 -17.58 4.50 5.13
N ALA A 200 -17.87 5.71 4.64
CA ALA A 200 -19.22 6.06 4.20
C ALA A 200 -19.71 5.16 3.06
N TYR A 201 -18.85 4.81 2.10
CA TYR A 201 -19.17 3.83 1.07
C TYR A 201 -19.35 2.41 1.62
N LEU A 202 -18.52 1.97 2.57
CA LEU A 202 -18.69 0.68 3.26
C LEU A 202 -20.03 0.61 4.00
N VAL A 203 -20.40 1.68 4.71
CA VAL A 203 -21.70 1.79 5.39
C VAL A 203 -22.86 1.72 4.39
N ALA A 204 -22.70 2.32 3.20
CA ALA A 204 -23.71 2.30 2.14
C ALA A 204 -24.03 0.89 1.62
N GLU A 205 -23.12 -0.09 1.78
CA GLU A 205 -23.35 -1.48 1.36
C GLU A 205 -24.51 -2.14 2.11
N ARG A 206 -24.86 -1.62 3.30
CA ARG A 206 -26.02 -2.08 4.07
C ARG A 206 -27.35 -1.44 3.67
N SER A 207 -27.34 -0.49 2.73
CA SER A 207 -28.55 0.18 2.26
C SER A 207 -29.54 -0.82 1.66
N THR A 208 -30.82 -0.61 1.98
CA THR A 208 -31.93 -1.40 1.45
C THR A 208 -32.80 -0.60 0.48
N CYS A 209 -32.32 0.57 0.04
CA CYS A 209 -32.98 1.37 -0.98
C CYS A 209 -32.60 0.89 -2.38
N ILE A 210 -33.60 0.51 -3.18
CA ILE A 210 -33.37 0.03 -4.55
C ILE A 210 -33.02 1.11 -5.58
N ARG A 211 -33.12 2.41 -5.23
CA ARG A 211 -32.75 3.52 -6.11
C ARG A 211 -31.28 3.93 -5.95
N HIS A 212 -30.83 4.08 -4.70
CA HIS A 212 -29.52 4.61 -4.37
C HIS A 212 -29.02 4.03 -3.05
N HIS A 213 -27.79 3.51 -3.05
CA HIS A 213 -27.10 3.07 -1.85
C HIS A 213 -26.31 4.24 -1.29
N ILE A 214 -26.79 4.81 -0.18
CA ILE A 214 -26.21 5.99 0.46
C ILE A 214 -25.75 5.61 1.87
N GLY A 215 -24.52 5.97 2.20
CA GLY A 215 -23.97 5.86 3.54
C GLY A 215 -23.41 7.21 4.01
N ALA A 216 -23.45 7.42 5.31
CA ALA A 216 -22.99 8.59 6.02
C ALA A 216 -22.22 8.21 7.29
N VAL A 217 -21.21 9.00 7.63
CA VAL A 217 -20.36 8.85 8.81
C VAL A 217 -20.19 10.22 9.46
N ILE A 218 -20.51 10.34 10.75
CA ILE A 218 -20.23 11.55 11.53
C ILE A 218 -18.92 11.35 12.27
N VAL A 219 -18.04 12.34 12.18
CA VAL A 219 -16.68 12.29 12.70
C VAL A 219 -16.38 13.53 13.52
N LYS A 220 -15.77 13.36 14.69
CA LYS A 220 -15.30 14.46 15.53
C LYS A 220 -13.90 14.15 16.04
N ASN A 221 -12.96 15.09 15.90
CA ASN A 221 -11.56 14.91 16.29
C ASN A 221 -10.90 13.65 15.68
N ASN A 222 -11.26 13.30 14.43
CA ASN A 222 -10.87 12.06 13.73
C ASN A 222 -11.36 10.75 14.37
N TYR A 223 -12.35 10.81 15.27
CA TYR A 223 -13.07 9.65 15.78
C TYR A 223 -14.44 9.55 15.12
N VAL A 224 -14.81 8.34 14.69
CA VAL A 224 -16.16 8.06 14.22
C VAL A 224 -17.12 8.12 15.41
N ILE A 225 -18.15 8.94 15.30
CA ILE A 225 -19.18 9.14 16.33
C ILE A 225 -20.39 8.25 16.04
N SER A 226 -20.83 8.24 14.79
CA SER A 226 -21.95 7.42 14.36
C SER A 226 -21.91 7.21 12.85
N THR A 227 -22.70 6.24 12.40
CA THR A 227 -22.86 5.91 10.99
C THR A 227 -24.34 5.74 10.67
N GLY A 228 -24.72 5.94 9.41
CA GLY A 228 -26.07 5.68 8.93
C GLY A 228 -26.06 5.33 7.46
N TYR A 229 -26.98 4.46 7.05
CA TYR A 229 -27.29 4.19 5.65
C TYR A 229 -28.76 4.47 5.42
N ASN A 230 -29.16 4.68 4.17
CA ASN A 230 -30.58 4.86 3.87
C ASN A 230 -31.31 3.51 3.84
N GLY A 231 -32.42 3.43 4.59
CA GLY A 231 -33.22 2.21 4.75
C GLY A 231 -34.53 2.52 5.47
N ALA A 232 -35.47 1.58 5.46
CA ALA A 232 -36.73 1.77 6.17
C ALA A 232 -36.51 1.92 7.69
N ALA A 233 -37.53 2.43 8.39
CA ALA A 233 -37.48 2.54 9.85
C ALA A 233 -37.19 1.17 10.50
N SER A 234 -36.57 1.18 11.67
CA SER A 234 -36.23 -0.06 12.38
C SER A 234 -37.48 -0.89 12.68
N GLY A 235 -37.44 -2.19 12.38
CA GLY A 235 -38.52 -3.13 12.66
C GLY A 235 -39.65 -3.18 11.61
N VAL A 236 -39.53 -2.48 10.48
CA VAL A 236 -40.51 -2.56 9.38
C VAL A 236 -39.87 -3.04 8.07
N LYS A 237 -40.71 -3.53 7.15
CA LYS A 237 -40.28 -4.01 5.83
C LYS A 237 -39.70 -2.88 4.97
N ASP A 238 -38.65 -3.20 4.22
CA ASP A 238 -37.90 -2.22 3.44
C ASP A 238 -38.27 -2.18 1.95
N CYS A 239 -37.47 -1.46 1.15
CA CYS A 239 -37.70 -1.32 -0.29
C CYS A 239 -37.22 -2.54 -1.10
N ILE A 240 -36.35 -3.40 -0.56
CA ILE A 240 -36.00 -4.68 -1.21
C ILE A 240 -37.22 -5.59 -1.19
N GLU A 241 -37.92 -5.66 -0.05
CA GLU A 241 -39.10 -6.51 0.09
C GLU A 241 -40.35 -5.97 -0.63
N LEU A 242 -40.60 -4.66 -0.53
CA LEU A 242 -41.88 -4.07 -0.96
C LEU A 242 -41.79 -3.25 -2.26
N GLY A 243 -40.61 -3.15 -2.86
CA GLY A 243 -40.33 -2.21 -3.94
C GLY A 243 -40.33 -0.74 -3.47
N CYS A 244 -40.12 0.20 -4.40
CA CYS A 244 -40.05 1.62 -4.09
C CYS A 244 -41.42 2.31 -4.20
N LEU A 245 -41.91 2.85 -3.09
CA LEU A 245 -43.15 3.66 -3.05
C LEU A 245 -43.09 4.85 -4.02
N ARG A 246 -41.91 5.46 -4.17
CA ARG A 246 -41.74 6.61 -5.06
C ARG A 246 -41.82 6.21 -6.54
N ASP A 247 -41.38 5.01 -6.92
CA ASP A 247 -41.53 4.51 -8.29
C ASP A 247 -43.00 4.23 -8.60
N GLN A 248 -43.71 3.61 -7.66
CA GLN A 248 -45.15 3.33 -7.76
C GLN A 248 -45.98 4.62 -7.97
N MET A 249 -45.52 5.73 -7.40
CA MET A 249 -46.19 7.04 -7.50
C MET A 249 -45.62 7.95 -8.62
N GLY A 250 -44.67 7.48 -9.42
CA GLY A 250 -44.06 8.28 -10.50
C GLY A 250 -43.27 9.50 -10.01
N ILE A 251 -42.70 9.45 -8.80
CA ILE A 251 -41.99 10.58 -8.19
C ILE A 251 -40.51 10.55 -8.61
N ALA A 252 -40.09 11.59 -9.34
CA ALA A 252 -38.69 11.79 -9.76
C ALA A 252 -37.71 11.87 -8.58
N SER A 253 -36.44 11.51 -8.79
CA SER A 253 -35.39 11.69 -7.79
C SER A 253 -35.13 13.19 -7.52
N GLY A 254 -34.81 13.55 -6.29
CA GLY A 254 -34.57 14.95 -5.89
C GLY A 254 -35.82 15.74 -5.46
N THR A 255 -37.03 15.16 -5.54
CA THR A 255 -38.28 15.86 -5.20
C THR A 255 -39.10 15.10 -4.15
N ARG A 256 -40.03 15.76 -3.46
CA ARG A 256 -41.01 15.13 -2.54
C ARG A 256 -40.39 14.12 -1.56
N HIS A 257 -39.27 14.49 -0.93
CA HIS A 257 -38.47 13.57 -0.09
C HIS A 257 -39.27 12.98 1.07
N GLU A 258 -40.28 13.70 1.55
CA GLU A 258 -41.20 13.31 2.63
C GLU A 258 -42.01 12.03 2.33
N ILE A 259 -42.10 11.62 1.05
CA ILE A 259 -42.82 10.39 0.62
C ILE A 259 -41.91 9.16 0.63
N CYS A 260 -40.59 9.34 0.84
CA CYS A 260 -39.67 8.23 0.86
C CYS A 260 -39.95 7.29 2.05
N ARG A 261 -40.07 5.98 1.81
CA ARG A 261 -40.13 4.97 2.89
C ARG A 261 -38.81 4.92 3.67
N ALA A 262 -37.70 5.16 2.99
CA ALA A 262 -36.39 5.12 3.59
C ALA A 262 -36.11 6.40 4.38
N ILE A 263 -35.67 6.24 5.62
CA ILE A 263 -34.94 7.26 6.36
C ILE A 263 -33.58 7.42 5.68
N HIS A 264 -33.14 8.65 5.45
CA HIS A 264 -31.90 8.93 4.73
C HIS A 264 -30.67 8.63 5.60
N ALA A 265 -29.51 8.43 4.96
CA ALA A 265 -28.28 8.03 5.64
C ALA A 265 -27.83 9.05 6.69
N GLU A 266 -27.92 10.34 6.35
CA GLU A 266 -27.56 11.45 7.21
C GLU A 266 -28.48 11.53 8.43
N GLN A 267 -29.78 11.30 8.22
CA GLN A 267 -30.77 11.26 9.29
C GLN A 267 -30.48 10.11 10.25
N ASN A 268 -30.24 8.91 9.71
CA ASN A 268 -29.90 7.74 10.51
C ASN A 268 -28.60 7.96 11.30
N ALA A 269 -27.57 8.58 10.72
CA ALA A 269 -26.34 8.90 11.44
C ALA A 269 -26.60 9.86 12.62
N ILE A 270 -27.43 10.89 12.45
CA ILE A 270 -27.81 11.82 13.52
C ILE A 270 -28.64 11.11 14.60
N ILE A 271 -29.64 10.32 14.21
CA ILE A 271 -30.48 9.54 15.14
C ILE A 271 -29.62 8.59 15.97
N GLN A 272 -28.68 7.88 15.33
CA GLN A 272 -27.76 6.97 16.02
C GLN A 272 -26.84 7.70 17.01
N ALA A 273 -26.35 8.89 16.67
CA ALA A 273 -25.58 9.69 17.62
C ALA A 273 -26.42 10.09 18.84
N ALA A 274 -27.68 10.50 18.62
CA ALA A 274 -28.60 10.87 19.68
C ALA A 274 -28.95 9.69 20.60
N LEU A 275 -29.24 8.51 20.04
CA LEU A 275 -29.54 7.29 20.80
C LEU A 275 -28.39 6.89 21.76
N HIS A 276 -27.15 7.11 21.35
CA HIS A 276 -25.96 6.80 22.14
C HIS A 276 -25.47 7.97 23.00
N GLY A 277 -26.21 9.08 23.05
CA GLY A 277 -25.81 10.27 23.82
C GLY A 277 -24.53 10.94 23.32
N ALA A 278 -24.17 10.75 22.06
CA ALA A 278 -22.94 11.28 21.48
C ALA A 278 -23.19 12.64 20.81
N THR A 279 -22.39 13.64 21.17
CA THR A 279 -22.52 15.00 20.61
C THR A 279 -22.03 15.07 19.16
N THR A 280 -22.88 15.62 18.29
CA THR A 280 -22.55 15.95 16.89
C THR A 280 -22.07 17.39 16.70
N GLU A 281 -22.00 18.18 17.78
CA GLU A 281 -21.63 19.59 17.71
C GLU A 281 -20.17 19.76 17.25
N ASN A 282 -19.96 20.65 16.29
CA ASN A 282 -18.69 20.92 15.62
C ASN A 282 -18.09 19.69 14.91
N ALA A 283 -18.89 18.67 14.61
CA ALA A 283 -18.46 17.50 13.86
C ALA A 283 -18.41 17.76 12.34
N THR A 284 -17.81 16.81 11.63
CA THR A 284 -17.83 16.68 10.17
C THR A 284 -18.67 15.49 9.77
N LEU A 285 -19.60 15.67 8.83
CA LEU A 285 -20.37 14.59 8.22
C LEU A 285 -19.80 14.24 6.84
N TYR A 286 -19.41 12.99 6.66
CA TYR A 286 -19.04 12.42 5.37
C TYR A 286 -20.25 11.67 4.82
N CYS A 287 -20.67 11.95 3.59
CA CYS A 287 -21.75 11.24 2.94
C CYS A 287 -21.40 10.89 1.50
N THR A 288 -21.83 9.73 1.02
CA THR A 288 -21.61 9.35 -0.38
C THR A 288 -22.21 10.35 -1.38
N HIS A 289 -23.33 11.00 -1.04
CA HIS A 289 -24.07 11.93 -1.89
C HIS A 289 -24.42 13.24 -1.16
N SER A 290 -24.66 14.32 -1.90
CA SER A 290 -25.14 15.59 -1.33
C SER A 290 -26.52 15.42 -0.66
N PRO A 291 -26.77 16.16 0.43
CA PRO A 291 -28.00 16.00 1.19
C PRO A 291 -29.20 16.59 0.47
N CYS A 292 -30.40 16.08 0.76
CA CYS A 292 -31.63 16.81 0.45
C CYS A 292 -31.87 17.94 1.46
N ILE A 293 -32.85 18.82 1.18
CA ILE A 293 -33.19 19.90 2.12
C ILE A 293 -33.58 19.42 3.53
N LEU A 294 -34.25 18.26 3.65
CA LEU A 294 -34.66 17.72 4.95
C LEU A 294 -33.42 17.31 5.77
N CYS A 295 -32.47 16.60 5.15
CA CYS A 295 -31.20 16.26 5.78
C CYS A 295 -30.40 17.52 6.12
N ALA A 296 -30.34 18.51 5.23
CA ALA A 296 -29.60 19.75 5.44
C ALA A 296 -30.09 20.52 6.68
N LYS A 297 -31.41 20.65 6.84
CA LYS A 297 -32.02 21.26 8.04
C LYS A 297 -31.61 20.51 9.33
N MET A 298 -31.61 19.18 9.29
CA MET A 298 -31.20 18.37 10.44
C MET A 298 -29.71 18.52 10.74
N ILE A 299 -28.84 18.55 9.71
CA ILE A 299 -27.39 18.76 9.84
C ILE A 299 -27.09 20.09 10.55
N VAL A 300 -27.74 21.18 10.11
CA VAL A 300 -27.60 22.50 10.72
C VAL A 300 -28.02 22.49 12.19
N ASN A 301 -29.18 21.89 12.50
CA ASN A 301 -29.69 21.82 13.87
C ASN A 301 -28.88 20.89 14.78
N ALA A 302 -28.27 19.85 14.21
CA ALA A 302 -27.32 18.96 14.89
C ALA A 302 -25.95 19.62 15.14
N LYS A 303 -25.79 20.90 14.77
CA LYS A 303 -24.56 21.71 14.96
C LYS A 303 -23.33 21.12 14.27
N ILE A 304 -23.52 20.36 13.19
CA ILE A 304 -22.45 19.87 12.32
C ILE A 304 -21.93 21.05 11.51
N LYS A 305 -20.60 21.22 11.43
CA LYS A 305 -19.97 22.40 10.82
C LYS A 305 -19.35 22.14 9.46
N LYS A 306 -19.16 20.88 9.10
CA LYS A 306 -18.58 20.50 7.81
C LYS A 306 -19.31 19.30 7.22
N VAL A 307 -19.59 19.35 5.94
CA VAL A 307 -20.18 18.26 5.14
C VAL A 307 -19.27 17.99 3.95
N ILE A 308 -18.79 16.75 3.84
CA ILE A 308 -17.94 16.31 2.73
C ILE A 308 -18.66 15.21 1.96
N VAL A 309 -18.79 15.38 0.64
CA VAL A 309 -19.49 14.41 -0.21
C VAL A 309 -18.67 13.94 -1.39
N SER A 310 -18.99 12.76 -1.92
CA SER A 310 -18.32 12.20 -3.11
C SER A 310 -19.09 12.42 -4.41
N LYS A 311 -20.40 12.66 -4.34
CA LYS A 311 -21.27 12.87 -5.50
C LYS A 311 -22.32 13.93 -5.22
N TYR A 312 -22.70 14.69 -6.24
CA TYR A 312 -23.91 15.49 -6.18
C TYR A 312 -25.15 14.63 -6.39
N TYR A 313 -26.17 14.91 -5.60
CA TYR A 313 -27.55 14.53 -5.85
C TYR A 313 -28.27 15.69 -6.54
N PRO A 314 -29.34 15.45 -7.33
CA PRO A 314 -29.97 16.51 -8.14
C PRO A 314 -30.53 17.71 -7.34
N ASP A 315 -30.86 17.50 -6.06
CA ASP A 315 -31.37 18.55 -5.18
C ASP A 315 -30.24 19.47 -4.71
N LYS A 316 -30.34 20.76 -5.04
CA LYS A 316 -29.38 21.81 -4.64
C LYS A 316 -29.94 22.79 -3.61
N SER A 317 -31.15 22.58 -3.13
CA SER A 317 -31.82 23.51 -2.22
C SER A 317 -31.14 23.65 -0.84
N TYR A 318 -30.19 22.77 -0.51
CA TYR A 318 -29.39 22.84 0.70
C TYR A 318 -28.30 23.93 0.66
N GLU A 319 -27.88 24.40 -0.52
CA GLU A 319 -26.70 25.27 -0.68
C GLU A 319 -26.87 26.62 0.04
N GLU A 320 -28.01 27.27 -0.15
CA GLU A 320 -28.33 28.56 0.49
C GLU A 320 -28.40 28.41 2.02
N LEU A 321 -29.07 27.36 2.50
CA LEU A 321 -29.17 27.06 3.93
C LEU A 321 -27.79 26.83 4.57
N PHE A 322 -26.90 26.08 3.92
CA PHE A 322 -25.55 25.85 4.43
C PHE A 322 -24.73 27.14 4.46
N LYS A 323 -24.89 28.01 3.46
CA LYS A 323 -24.25 29.33 3.45
C LYS A 323 -24.74 30.19 4.62
N GLU A 324 -26.05 30.30 4.84
CA GLU A 324 -26.63 31.06 5.95
C GLU A 324 -26.19 30.52 7.33
N ALA A 325 -26.16 29.19 7.47
CA ALA A 325 -25.80 28.53 8.72
C ALA A 325 -24.28 28.42 8.97
N ASN A 326 -23.45 28.91 8.05
CA ASN A 326 -21.99 28.77 8.06
C ASN A 326 -21.54 27.30 8.21
N VAL A 327 -22.09 26.41 7.38
CA VAL A 327 -21.67 25.01 7.24
C VAL A 327 -20.72 24.91 6.04
N GLU A 328 -19.49 24.46 6.28
CA GLU A 328 -18.54 24.20 5.20
C GLU A 328 -19.01 22.99 4.37
N PHE A 329 -19.20 23.19 3.06
CA PHE A 329 -19.54 22.11 2.14
C PHE A 329 -18.40 21.87 1.15
N LYS A 330 -17.96 20.62 1.03
CA LYS A 330 -16.88 20.22 0.13
C LYS A 330 -17.28 18.98 -0.67
N ILE A 331 -17.02 18.99 -1.96
CA ILE A 331 -17.01 17.77 -2.77
C ILE A 331 -15.58 17.25 -2.87
N MET A 332 -15.43 15.93 -2.83
CA MET A 332 -14.16 15.24 -3.07
C MET A 332 -14.34 14.13 -4.11
N GLU A 333 -13.26 13.77 -4.77
CA GLU A 333 -13.25 12.60 -5.65
C GLU A 333 -13.52 11.32 -4.86
N ARG A 334 -14.22 10.36 -5.48
CA ARG A 334 -14.45 9.05 -4.89
C ARG A 334 -13.10 8.35 -4.67
N PRO A 335 -12.73 8.00 -3.42
CA PRO A 335 -11.49 7.27 -3.17
C PRO A 335 -11.58 5.84 -3.72
N ASP A 336 -10.42 5.23 -3.98
CA ASP A 336 -10.33 3.79 -4.28
C ASP A 336 -10.90 2.99 -3.09
N LEU A 337 -11.92 2.17 -3.32
CA LEU A 337 -12.58 1.41 -2.26
C LEU A 337 -11.88 0.09 -1.93
N LYS A 338 -10.86 -0.31 -2.70
CA LYS A 338 -10.09 -1.52 -2.39
C LYS A 338 -9.35 -1.36 -1.06
N ILE A 339 -9.38 -2.42 -0.27
CA ILE A 339 -8.50 -2.56 0.89
C ILE A 339 -7.18 -3.12 0.38
N ASN A 340 -6.18 -2.24 0.28
CA ASN A 340 -4.91 -2.53 -0.41
C ASN A 340 -3.84 -3.13 0.51
N VAL A 341 -4.04 -3.10 1.84
CA VAL A 341 -3.14 -3.71 2.83
C VAL A 341 -4.00 -4.55 3.76
N LEU A 342 -3.95 -5.85 3.54
CA LEU A 342 -4.52 -6.90 4.37
C LEU A 342 -3.42 -7.95 4.58
N ASP A 343 -3.46 -8.65 5.71
CA ASP A 343 -2.52 -9.72 6.04
C ASP A 343 -2.50 -10.86 5.00
#